data_AF-A0A4P9YA65-F1
#
_entry.id   AF-A0A4P9YA65-F1
#
_cell.length_a   1.000
_cell.length_b   1.000
_cell.length_c   1.000
_cell.angle_alpha   90.00
_cell.angle_beta   90.00
_cell.angle_gamma   90.00
#
_symmetry.space_group_name_H-M   'P 1'
#
loop_
_entity.id
_entity.type
_entity.pdbx_description
1 polymer ?
#
loop_
_entity_poly.entity_id
_entity_poly.type
_entity_poly.pdbx_seq_one_letter_code
_entity_poly.pdbx_strand_id
1 'polypeptide(L)' 'MEKENVYGYISRRRNYDASAVMILEAWLLNNYSYPYLSVNEYDALVTSTGLSKKQISMWFRNYRRRKLNK' A
#
# COMPACT_ATOMS: atom_id res chain seq x y z
N MET A 1 -20.74 32.73 18.38
CA MET A 1 -21.13 31.57 17.57
C MET A 1 -20.40 31.67 16.26
N GLU A 2 -19.43 30.80 16.02
CA GLU A 2 -18.97 30.43 14.67
C GLU A 2 -18.30 29.07 14.83
N LYS A 3 -19.07 28.02 14.51
CA LYS A 3 -18.61 26.64 14.52
C LYS A 3 -18.25 26.27 13.10
N GLU A 4 -16.99 26.43 12.70
CA GLU A 4 -16.48 25.79 11.48
C GLU A 4 -15.03 25.33 11.65
N ASN A 5 -14.88 24.08 12.12
CA ASN A 5 -13.85 23.18 11.58
C ASN A 5 -14.21 21.73 11.95
N VAL A 6 -15.26 21.20 11.32
CA VAL A 6 -15.59 19.78 11.35
C VAL A 6 -15.43 19.31 9.91
N TYR A 7 -14.60 18.29 9.68
CA TYR A 7 -14.24 17.71 8.37
C TYR A 7 -12.98 18.23 7.67
N GLY A 8 -11.90 18.45 8.41
CA GLY A 8 -10.52 18.37 7.87
C GLY A 8 -10.10 16.98 7.34
N TYR A 9 -11.03 16.11 6.97
CA TYR A 9 -10.79 14.75 6.47
C TYR A 9 -10.77 14.65 4.94
N ILE A 10 -10.42 15.73 4.24
CA ILE A 10 -9.98 15.61 2.84
C ILE A 10 -8.59 14.97 2.86
N SER A 11 -8.56 13.67 3.13
CA SER A 11 -7.43 12.82 2.80
C SER A 11 -7.30 12.87 1.29
N ARG A 12 -6.48 13.81 0.80
CA ARG A 12 -6.03 13.81 -0.59
C ARG A 12 -5.43 12.44 -0.81
N ARG A 13 -6.03 11.63 -1.69
CA ARG A 13 -5.46 10.36 -2.11
C ARG A 13 -4.11 10.68 -2.75
N ARG A 14 -3.06 10.67 -1.94
CA ARG A 14 -1.69 10.82 -2.41
C ARG A 14 -1.35 9.50 -3.08
N ASN A 15 -1.06 9.56 -4.37
CA ASN A 15 -0.48 8.42 -5.06
C ASN A 15 0.86 8.09 -4.39
N TYR A 16 1.17 6.81 -4.30
CA TYR A 16 2.49 6.38 -3.87
C TYR A 16 3.53 6.81 -4.91
N ASP A 17 4.76 7.03 -4.44
CA ASP A 17 5.88 7.32 -5.33
C ASP A 17 6.04 6.19 -6.37
N ALA A 18 6.38 6.53 -7.61
CA ALA A 18 6.56 5.56 -8.67
C ALA A 18 7.64 4.51 -8.31
N SER A 19 8.69 4.92 -7.60
CA SER A 19 9.73 4.02 -7.10
C SER A 19 9.17 2.99 -6.10
N ALA A 20 8.35 3.45 -5.15
CA ALA A 20 7.69 2.58 -4.19
C ALA A 20 6.73 1.60 -4.88
N VAL A 21 5.95 2.07 -5.87
CA VAL A 21 5.07 1.20 -6.66
C VAL A 21 5.86 0.14 -7.42
N MET A 22 6.97 0.52 -8.06
CA MET A 22 7.83 -0.40 -8.81
C MET A 22 8.38 -1.53 -7.92
N ILE A 23 8.84 -1.20 -6.71
CA ILE A 23 9.33 -2.21 -5.74
C ILE A 23 8.20 -3.17 -5.34
N LEU A 24 7.00 -2.65 -5.05
CA LEU A 24 5.85 -3.47 -4.66
C LEU A 24 5.38 -4.39 -5.80
N GLU A 25 5.39 -3.90 -7.03
CA GLU A 25 5.06 -4.70 -8.22
C GLU A 25 6.12 -5.76 -8.51
N ALA A 26 7.41 -5.43 -8.35
CA ALA A 26 8.50 -6.39 -8.49
C ALA A 26 8.37 -7.55 -7.47
N TRP A 27 8.01 -7.25 -6.21
CA TRP A 27 7.76 -8.31 -5.22
C TRP A 27 6.62 -9.23 -5.67
N LEU A 28 5.54 -8.69 -6.23
CA LEU A 28 4.40 -9.47 -6.68
C LEU A 28 4.69 -10.34 -7.89
N LEU A 29 5.53 -9.90 -8.82
CA LEU A 29 5.95 -10.74 -9.95
C LEU A 29 6.67 -12.00 -9.45
N ASN A 30 7.47 -11.87 -8.39
CA ASN A 30 8.15 -13.00 -7.76
C ASN A 30 7.22 -13.88 -6.91
N ASN A 31 6.09 -13.34 -6.42
CA ASN A 31 5.18 -14.01 -5.48
C ASN A 31 3.76 -14.15 -6.02
N TYR A 32 3.61 -14.21 -7.35
CA TYR A 32 2.30 -14.15 -8.00
C TYR A 32 1.38 -15.30 -7.59
N SER A 33 1.94 -16.50 -7.38
CA SER A 33 1.20 -17.70 -6.95
C SER A 33 0.63 -17.58 -5.53
N TYR A 34 1.31 -16.83 -4.65
CA TYR A 34 0.88 -16.63 -3.26
C TYR A 34 1.22 -15.21 -2.78
N PRO A 35 0.41 -14.19 -3.15
CA PRO A 35 0.72 -12.78 -2.92
C PRO A 35 0.33 -12.31 -1.51
N TYR A 36 0.82 -13.04 -0.51
CA TYR A 36 0.68 -12.76 0.90
C TYR A 36 2.07 -12.59 1.49
N LEU A 37 2.29 -11.45 2.15
CA LEU A 37 3.55 -11.14 2.78
C LEU A 37 3.75 -11.96 4.05
N SER A 38 4.95 -12.51 4.22
CA SER A 38 5.48 -12.89 5.52
C SER A 38 5.92 -11.67 6.33
N VAL A 39 6.22 -11.86 7.63
CA VAL A 39 6.68 -10.77 8.51
C VAL A 39 7.99 -10.16 8.01
N ASN A 40 8.94 -10.98 7.58
CA ASN A 40 10.25 -10.54 7.10
C ASN A 40 10.13 -9.73 5.81
N GLU A 41 9.29 -10.17 4.88
CA GLU A 41 9.03 -9.43 3.64
C GLU A 41 8.33 -8.10 3.91
N TYR A 42 7.49 -8.06 4.93
CA TYR A 42 6.87 -6.83 5.40
C TYR A 42 7.90 -5.78 5.79
N ASP A 43 8.84 -6.16 6.65
CA ASP A 43 9.87 -5.24 7.17
C ASP A 43 10.86 -4.83 6.08
N ALA A 44 11.18 -5.75 5.15
CA ALA A 44 11.97 -5.43 3.96
C ALA A 44 11.27 -4.36 3.08
N LEU A 45 9.98 -4.53 2.79
CA LEU A 45 9.24 -3.59 1.95
C LEU A 45 9.04 -2.23 2.63
N VAL A 46 8.84 -2.17 3.95
CA VAL A 46 8.81 -0.90 4.69
C VAL A 46 10.12 -0.16 4.49
N THR A 47 11.24 -0.84 4.69
CA THR A 47 12.58 -0.26 4.56
C THR A 47 12.86 0.22 3.14
N SER A 48 12.52 -0.57 2.12
CA SER A 48 12.83 -0.25 0.72
C SER A 48 11.91 0.81 0.11
N THR A 49 10.65 0.91 0.56
CA THR A 49 9.66 1.83 -0.04
C THR A 49 9.46 3.12 0.76
N GLY A 50 9.90 3.14 2.02
CA GLY A 50 9.59 4.23 2.96
C GLY A 50 8.11 4.31 3.34
N LEU A 51 7.28 3.36 2.92
CA LEU A 51 5.86 3.32 3.25
C LEU A 51 5.65 2.69 4.63
N SER A 52 4.65 3.19 5.35
CA SER A 52 4.22 2.58 6.59
C SER A 52 3.64 1.18 6.36
N LYS A 53 3.71 0.33 7.40
CA LYS A 53 3.09 -1.01 7.38
C LYS A 53 1.61 -0.97 6.96
N LYS A 54 0.87 0.05 7.40
CA LYS A 54 -0.54 0.24 7.04
C LYS A 54 -0.74 0.50 5.54
N GLN A 55 0.11 1.33 4.93
CA GLN A 55 0.05 1.64 3.51
C GLN A 55 0.35 0.41 2.65
N ILE A 56 1.39 -0.36 3.02
CA ILE A 56 1.73 -1.64 2.38
C ILE A 56 0.54 -2.61 2.48
N SER A 57 -0.04 -2.79 3.68
CA SER A 57 -1.21 -3.65 3.89
C SER A 57 -2.37 -3.31 2.96
N MET A 58 -2.71 -2.01 2.91
CA MET A 58 -3.80 -1.51 2.08
C MET A 58 -3.51 -1.71 0.60
N TRP A 59 -2.26 -1.48 0.17
CA TRP A 59 -1.85 -1.66 -1.22
C TRP A 59 -1.98 -3.11 -1.65
N PHE A 60 -1.41 -4.06 -0.89
CA PHE A 60 -1.51 -5.50 -1.18
C PHE A 60 -2.94 -6.02 -1.16
N ARG A 61 -3.75 -5.62 -0.18
CA ARG A 61 -5.17 -5.97 -0.14
C ARG A 61 -5.91 -5.48 -1.40
N ASN A 62 -5.69 -4.23 -1.80
CA ASN A 62 -6.31 -3.66 -2.98
C ASN A 62 -5.77 -4.26 -4.28
N TYR A 63 -4.50 -4.65 -4.32
CA TYR A 63 -3.91 -5.36 -5.45
C TYR A 63 -4.60 -6.71 -5.65
N ARG A 64 -4.65 -7.55 -4.60
CA ARG A 64 -5.32 -8.87 -4.65
C ARG A 64 -6.75 -8.75 -5.13
N ARG A 65 -7.53 -7.81 -4.55
CA ARG A 65 -8.91 -7.54 -4.95
C ARG A 65 -9.05 -7.17 -6.44
N ARG A 66 -8.09 -6.46 -7.02
CA ARG A 66 -8.14 -6.01 -8.43
C ARG A 66 -7.63 -7.05 -9.42
N LYS A 67 -6.70 -7.90 -9.01
CA LYS A 67 -5.92 -8.76 -9.93
C LYS A 67 -6.22 -10.24 -9.78
N LEU A 68 -6.63 -10.71 -8.60
CA LEU A 68 -6.89 -12.14 -8.33
C LEU A 68 -8.37 -12.50 -8.31
N ASN A 69 -9.25 -11.53 -8.10
CA ASN A 69 -10.71 -11.76 -8.12
C ASN A 69 -11.31 -11.54 -9.52
N LYS A 70 -10.61 -11.99 -10.58
CA LYS A 70 -11.11 -11.94 -11.96
C LYS A 70 -11.54 -13.31 -12.43
#